data_AF-A0A7Y1V2G8-F1
#
_entry.id   AF-A0A7Y1V2G8-F1
#
_cell.length_a   1.000
_cell.length_b   1.000
_cell.length_c   1.000
_cell.angle_alpha   90.00
_cell.angle_beta   90.00
_cell.angle_gamma   90.00
#
_symmetry.space_group_name_H-M   'P 1'
#
loop_
_entity.id
_entity.type
_entity.pdbx_description
1 polymer ?
#
loop_
_entity_poly.entity_id
_entity_poly.type
_entity_poly.pdbx_seq_one_letter_code
_entity_poly.pdbx_strand_id
1 'polypeptide(L)'
;MTNEQGAVFDLGYQPHDGPRLGRRGAIMATLRDGLRRILGLRRKARKKIMPWVLFGIALLPVIAIVGLSFFTSTVLGEAGPENPFAGHPNIFTLTTSVFLIFAALAGPELLIPDRVEGVLSVYASRPMRISDYLGARAGALAVAAGGFLV
;
A
#
# COMPACT_ATOMS: atom_id res chain seq x y z
N MET A 1 21.61 53.01 -9.76
CA MET A 1 21.33 51.94 -8.79
C MET A 1 19.86 51.58 -8.95
N THR A 2 19.54 50.62 -9.82
CA THR A 2 18.16 50.14 -10.01
C THR A 2 17.79 49.32 -8.79
N ASN A 3 16.89 49.85 -7.98
CA ASN A 3 16.40 49.23 -6.77
C ASN A 3 15.42 48.13 -7.21
N GLU A 4 15.91 46.90 -7.39
CA GLU A 4 15.07 45.75 -7.71
C GLU A 4 14.27 45.34 -6.47
N GLN A 5 13.20 46.10 -6.22
CA GLN A 5 12.22 45.80 -5.19
C GLN A 5 11.47 44.54 -5.63
N GLY A 6 11.78 43.41 -5.00
CA GLY A 6 11.02 42.18 -5.18
C GLY A 6 9.57 42.39 -4.77
N ALA A 7 8.68 42.55 -5.74
CA ALA A 7 7.24 42.63 -5.50
C ALA A 7 6.65 41.21 -5.45
N VAL A 8 5.99 40.86 -4.35
CA VAL A 8 5.23 39.62 -4.22
C VAL A 8 3.84 39.86 -4.81
N PHE A 9 3.60 39.32 -6.00
CA PHE A 9 2.28 39.37 -6.63
C PHE A 9 1.45 38.18 -6.17
N ASP A 10 0.17 38.43 -5.87
CA ASP A 10 -0.78 37.34 -5.65
C ASP A 10 -1.06 36.65 -7.00
N LEU A 11 -0.58 35.42 -7.14
CA LEU A 11 -0.73 34.61 -8.35
C LEU A 11 -2.10 33.92 -8.45
N GLY A 12 -3.06 34.30 -7.60
CA GLY A 12 -4.37 33.64 -7.54
C GLY A 12 -4.27 32.29 -6.83
N TYR A 13 -3.43 32.21 -5.79
CA TYR A 13 -3.37 31.00 -4.98
C TYR A 13 -4.72 30.79 -4.28
N GLN A 14 -5.25 29.58 -4.34
CA GLN A 14 -6.53 29.29 -3.71
C GLN A 14 -6.38 29.34 -2.18
N PRO A 15 -7.13 30.22 -1.48
CA PRO A 15 -7.07 30.29 -0.03
C PRO A 15 -7.52 28.97 0.59
N HIS A 16 -6.84 28.57 1.66
CA HIS A 16 -7.17 27.36 2.39
C HIS A 16 -8.16 27.69 3.52
N ASP A 17 -9.44 27.44 3.27
CA ASP A 17 -10.52 27.67 4.25
C ASP A 17 -10.71 26.52 5.25
N GLY A 18 -9.96 25.43 5.09
CA GLY A 18 -10.08 24.24 5.92
C GLY A 18 -9.35 24.31 7.27
N PRO A 19 -9.71 23.45 8.24
CA PRO A 19 -9.00 23.36 9.50
C PRO A 19 -7.57 22.82 9.30
N ARG A 20 -6.60 23.47 9.94
CA ARG A 20 -5.18 23.09 9.87
C ARG A 20 -4.93 21.83 10.71
N LEU A 21 -4.80 20.68 10.04
CA LEU A 21 -4.69 19.35 10.68
C LEU A 21 -3.33 19.06 11.35
N GLY A 22 -2.37 19.97 11.26
CA GLY A 22 -1.04 19.85 11.86
C GLY A 22 -0.24 18.61 11.43
N ARG A 23 0.69 18.17 12.29
CA ARG A 23 1.60 17.04 12.03
C ARG A 23 0.87 15.70 11.86
N ARG A 24 -0.14 15.42 12.70
CA ARG A 24 -0.96 14.19 12.60
C ARG A 24 -1.72 14.11 11.28
N GLY A 25 -2.27 15.24 10.82
CA GLY A 25 -2.92 15.31 9.51
C GLY A 25 -1.99 14.98 8.36
N ALA A 26 -0.75 15.48 8.40
CA ALA A 26 0.26 15.17 7.39
C ALA A 26 0.59 13.67 7.36
N ILE A 27 0.78 13.06 8.53
CA ILE A 27 1.05 11.61 8.67
C ILE A 27 -0.09 10.79 8.07
N MET A 28 -1.34 11.09 8.46
CA MET A 28 -2.51 10.34 7.96
C MET A 28 -2.73 10.55 6.46
N ALA A 29 -2.42 11.72 5.93
CA ALA A 29 -2.46 11.97 4.50
C ALA A 29 -1.44 11.09 3.76
N THR A 30 -0.20 10.99 4.25
CA THR A 30 0.85 10.15 3.67
C THR A 30 0.53 8.66 3.78
N LEU A 31 -0.05 8.22 4.90
CA LEU A 31 -0.50 6.83 5.08
C LEU A 31 -1.61 6.48 4.08
N ARG A 32 -2.64 7.34 3.98
CA ARG A 32 -3.76 7.15 3.04
C ARG A 32 -3.28 7.20 1.59
N ASP A 33 -2.33 8.07 1.27
CA ASP A 33 -1.68 8.10 -0.05
C ASP A 33 -0.95 6.79 -0.35
N GLY A 34 -0.16 6.28 0.61
CA GLY A 34 0.54 5.01 0.49
C GLY A 34 -0.43 3.85 0.21
N LEU A 35 -1.52 3.75 0.98
CA LEU A 35 -2.56 2.74 0.74
C LEU A 35 -3.19 2.85 -0.64
N ARG A 36 -3.51 4.07 -1.07
CA ARG A 36 -4.05 4.31 -2.42
C ARG A 36 -3.04 3.92 -3.50
N ARG A 37 -1.75 4.15 -3.28
CA ARG A 37 -0.69 3.76 -4.22
C ARG A 37 -0.58 2.25 -4.33
N ILE A 38 -0.50 1.52 -3.21
CA ILE A 38 -0.42 0.05 -3.20
C ILE A 38 -1.63 -0.57 -3.90
N LEU A 39 -2.83 -0.04 -3.63
CA LEU A 39 -4.08 -0.50 -4.24
C LEU A 39 -4.30 0.02 -5.67
N GLY A 40 -3.40 0.85 -6.20
CA GLY A 40 -3.55 1.47 -7.52
C GLY A 40 -4.73 2.44 -7.66
N LEU A 41 -5.30 2.93 -6.55
CA LEU A 41 -6.38 3.91 -6.53
C LEU A 41 -5.83 5.28 -6.98
N ARG A 42 -6.52 5.94 -7.94
CA ARG A 42 -6.16 7.23 -8.62
C ARG A 42 -5.23 7.17 -9.85
N ARG A 43 -4.80 6.01 -10.34
CA ARG A 43 -4.08 5.93 -11.64
C ARG A 43 -5.00 5.50 -12.79
N LYS A 44 -4.67 5.89 -14.04
CA LYS A 44 -5.31 5.35 -15.27
C LYS A 44 -5.28 3.82 -15.22
N ALA A 45 -6.35 3.16 -15.68
CA ALA A 45 -6.56 1.71 -15.55
C ALA A 45 -5.31 0.87 -15.92
N ARG A 46 -4.54 1.27 -16.94
CA ARG A 46 -3.28 0.60 -17.33
C ARG A 46 -2.25 0.45 -16.21
N LYS A 47 -2.10 1.43 -15.30
CA LYS A 47 -1.16 1.33 -14.18
C LYS A 47 -1.72 0.55 -12.99
N LYS A 48 -2.99 0.15 -13.03
CA LYS A 48 -3.61 -0.74 -12.03
C LYS A 48 -3.36 -2.21 -12.36
N ILE A 49 -3.24 -2.54 -13.64
CA ILE A 49 -3.11 -3.93 -14.09
C ILE A 49 -1.90 -4.60 -13.43
N MET A 50 -0.74 -3.97 -13.40
CA MET A 50 0.47 -4.60 -12.86
C MET A 50 0.34 -4.99 -11.37
N PRO A 51 -0.01 -4.09 -10.43
CA PRO A 51 -0.17 -4.46 -9.02
C PRO A 51 -1.35 -5.41 -8.78
N TRP A 52 -2.48 -5.24 -9.48
CA TRP A 52 -3.64 -6.12 -9.31
C TRP A 52 -3.46 -7.51 -9.93
N VAL A 53 -2.71 -7.63 -11.02
CA VAL A 53 -2.34 -8.93 -11.62
C VAL A 53 -1.35 -9.63 -10.71
N LEU A 54 -0.36 -8.93 -10.15
CA LEU A 54 0.56 -9.53 -9.20
C LEU A 54 -0.16 -10.01 -7.95
N PHE A 55 -1.05 -9.17 -7.40
CA PHE A 55 -1.93 -9.51 -6.28
C PHE A 55 -2.89 -10.66 -6.64
N GLY A 56 -3.40 -10.68 -7.86
CA GLY A 56 -4.23 -11.76 -8.39
C GLY A 56 -3.48 -13.08 -8.45
N ILE A 57 -2.36 -13.15 -9.16
CA ILE A 57 -1.52 -14.36 -9.26
C ILE A 57 -1.07 -14.86 -7.88
N ALA A 58 -0.83 -13.93 -6.95
CA ALA A 58 -0.55 -14.20 -5.55
C ALA A 58 -1.74 -14.87 -4.82
N LEU A 59 -2.92 -14.24 -4.83
CA LEU A 59 -4.06 -14.67 -4.01
C LEU A 59 -4.92 -15.77 -4.64
N LEU A 60 -5.06 -15.81 -5.96
CA LEU A 60 -5.94 -16.77 -6.66
C LEU A 60 -5.65 -18.23 -6.28
N PRO A 61 -4.40 -18.74 -6.33
CA PRO A 61 -4.13 -20.12 -5.95
C PRO A 61 -4.36 -20.36 -4.46
N VAL A 62 -4.07 -19.38 -3.59
CA VAL A 62 -4.30 -19.49 -2.14
C VAL A 62 -5.79 -19.57 -1.83
N ILE A 63 -6.60 -18.65 -2.36
CA ILE A 63 -8.06 -18.65 -2.18
C ILE A 63 -8.66 -19.94 -2.74
N ALA A 64 -8.21 -20.40 -3.91
CA ALA A 64 -8.72 -21.62 -4.52
C ALA A 64 -8.45 -22.83 -3.61
N ILE A 65 -7.23 -22.99 -3.10
CA ILE A 65 -6.86 -24.13 -2.24
C ILE A 65 -7.57 -24.06 -0.89
N VAL A 66 -7.57 -22.89 -0.23
CA VAL A 66 -8.26 -22.70 1.06
C VAL A 66 -9.76 -22.89 0.90
N GLY A 67 -10.37 -22.31 -0.15
CA GLY A 67 -11.78 -22.47 -0.45
C GLY A 67 -12.16 -23.93 -0.73
N LEU A 68 -11.33 -24.67 -1.46
CA LEU A 68 -11.56 -26.09 -1.72
C LEU A 68 -11.40 -26.94 -0.44
N SER A 69 -10.43 -26.62 0.42
CA SER A 69 -10.26 -27.28 1.72
C SER A 69 -11.45 -27.04 2.66
N PHE A 70 -11.99 -25.82 2.68
CA PHE A 70 -13.18 -25.49 3.45
C PHE A 70 -14.42 -26.18 2.88
N PHE A 71 -14.60 -26.15 1.56
CA PHE A 71 -15.74 -26.79 0.89
C PHE A 71 -15.76 -28.31 1.11
N THR A 72 -14.62 -28.98 0.98
CA THR A 72 -14.50 -30.44 1.18
C THR A 72 -14.73 -30.83 2.65
N SER A 73 -14.19 -30.07 3.60
CA SER A 73 -14.38 -30.36 5.03
C SER A 73 -15.80 -30.06 5.54
N THR A 74 -16.45 -28.99 5.06
CA THR A 74 -17.76 -28.54 5.58
C THR A 74 -18.96 -29.05 4.78
N VAL A 75 -18.86 -29.17 3.45
CA VAL A 75 -19.99 -29.54 2.58
C VAL A 75 -20.00 -31.04 2.29
N LEU A 76 -18.82 -31.65 2.08
CA LEU A 76 -18.71 -33.08 1.78
C LEU A 76 -18.51 -33.94 3.04
N GLY A 77 -18.24 -33.34 4.19
CA GLY A 77 -18.06 -34.06 5.46
C GLY A 77 -16.77 -34.87 5.54
N GLU A 78 -15.89 -34.76 4.55
CA GLU A 78 -14.57 -35.41 4.50
C GLU A 78 -13.54 -34.58 5.29
N ALA A 79 -13.80 -34.42 6.59
CA ALA A 79 -12.90 -33.76 7.54
C ALA A 79 -11.90 -34.76 8.18
N GLY A 80 -11.41 -35.72 7.38
CA GLY A 80 -10.42 -36.71 7.81
C GLY A 80 -8.98 -36.27 7.48
N PRO A 81 -7.96 -36.88 8.12
CA PRO A 81 -6.55 -36.69 7.77
C PRO A 81 -6.21 -37.05 6.31
N GLU A 82 -7.11 -37.77 5.63
CA GLU A 82 -7.04 -38.10 4.21
C GLU A 82 -7.52 -36.98 3.26
N ASN A 83 -8.02 -35.85 3.76
CA ASN A 83 -8.40 -34.73 2.91
C ASN A 83 -7.15 -34.16 2.21
N PRO A 84 -7.02 -34.27 0.87
CA PRO A 84 -5.82 -33.84 0.15
C PRO A 84 -5.52 -32.34 0.28
N PHE A 85 -6.50 -31.56 0.74
CA PHE A 85 -6.47 -30.11 0.82
C PHE A 85 -6.39 -29.58 2.25
N ALA A 86 -6.61 -30.42 3.28
CA ALA A 86 -6.50 -30.01 4.67
C ALA A 86 -5.06 -30.16 5.18
N GLY A 87 -4.50 -29.11 5.79
CA GLY A 87 -3.29 -29.23 6.62
C GLY A 87 -1.97 -29.48 5.88
N HIS A 88 -1.86 -29.20 4.58
CA HIS A 88 -0.59 -29.36 3.87
C HIS A 88 0.39 -28.23 4.26
N PRO A 89 1.61 -28.56 4.76
CA PRO A 89 2.68 -27.58 5.01
C PRO A 89 2.98 -26.70 3.79
N ASN A 90 2.73 -27.23 2.59
CA ASN A 90 2.87 -26.52 1.33
C ASN A 90 1.96 -25.29 1.21
N ILE A 91 0.80 -25.27 1.87
CA ILE A 91 -0.10 -24.10 1.86
C ILE A 91 0.54 -22.94 2.61
N PHE A 92 1.10 -23.20 3.79
CA PHE A 92 1.81 -22.18 4.57
C PHE A 92 3.04 -21.66 3.82
N THR A 93 3.80 -22.57 3.19
CA THR A 93 4.96 -22.22 2.35
C THR A 93 4.55 -21.38 1.14
N LEU A 94 3.48 -21.73 0.44
CA LEU A 94 2.96 -20.97 -0.70
C LEU A 94 2.47 -19.58 -0.27
N THR A 95 1.62 -19.49 0.75
CA THR A 95 1.11 -18.21 1.26
C THR A 95 2.24 -17.30 1.72
N THR A 96 3.22 -17.83 2.45
CA THR A 96 4.39 -17.07 2.90
C THR A 96 5.24 -16.60 1.72
N SER A 97 5.49 -17.46 0.74
CA SER A 97 6.28 -17.10 -0.45
C SER A 97 5.63 -15.97 -1.25
N VAL A 98 4.32 -16.07 -1.46
CA VAL A 98 3.50 -15.06 -2.12
C VAL A 98 3.52 -13.74 -1.35
N PHE A 99 3.33 -13.80 -0.03
CA PHE A 99 3.38 -12.64 0.85
C PHE A 99 4.74 -11.92 0.74
N LEU A 100 5.84 -12.68 0.74
CA LEU A 100 7.19 -12.14 0.59
C LEU A 100 7.37 -11.44 -0.77
N ILE A 101 6.86 -12.02 -1.87
CA ILE A 101 6.90 -11.39 -3.19
C ILE A 101 6.08 -10.09 -3.20
N PHE A 102 4.89 -10.09 -2.62
CA PHE A 102 4.07 -8.90 -2.49
C PHE A 102 4.79 -7.80 -1.70
N ALA A 103 5.35 -8.13 -0.53
CA ALA A 103 6.10 -7.19 0.29
C ALA A 103 7.34 -6.66 -0.44
N ALA A 104 8.06 -7.54 -1.16
CA ALA A 104 9.23 -7.19 -1.95
C ALA A 104 8.92 -6.25 -3.12
N LEU A 105 7.72 -6.32 -3.71
CA LEU A 105 7.32 -5.40 -4.79
C LEU A 105 6.69 -4.10 -4.25
N ALA A 106 5.83 -4.20 -3.24
CA ALA A 106 5.09 -3.07 -2.69
C ALA A 106 5.99 -2.10 -1.90
N GLY A 107 6.99 -2.61 -1.18
CA GLY A 107 7.92 -1.78 -0.40
C GLY A 107 8.70 -0.77 -1.25
N PRO A 108 9.42 -1.20 -2.30
CA PRO A 108 10.11 -0.30 -3.21
C PRO A 108 9.16 0.65 -3.95
N GLU A 109 7.96 0.21 -4.35
CA GLU A 109 6.98 1.07 -5.03
C GLU A 109 6.52 2.25 -4.15
N LEU A 110 6.49 2.09 -2.81
CA LEU A 110 6.14 3.18 -1.90
C LEU A 110 7.23 4.26 -1.79
N LEU A 111 8.51 3.90 -1.97
CA LEU A 111 9.64 4.77 -1.67
C LEU A 111 10.35 5.29 -2.92
N ILE A 112 10.56 4.45 -3.94
CA ILE A 112 11.37 4.78 -5.12
C ILE A 112 10.80 5.98 -5.89
N PRO A 113 9.51 6.03 -6.26
CA PRO A 113 9.03 7.12 -7.09
C PRO A 113 9.11 8.47 -6.37
N ASP A 114 9.00 8.50 -5.04
CA ASP A 114 9.12 9.74 -4.26
C ASP A 114 10.55 10.30 -4.32
N ARG A 115 11.55 9.41 -4.44
CA ARG A 115 12.96 9.77 -4.66
C ARG A 115 13.18 10.24 -6.10
N VAL A 116 12.65 9.49 -7.08
CA VAL A 116 12.82 9.76 -8.51
C VAL A 116 12.15 11.07 -8.92
N GLU A 117 10.95 11.36 -8.40
CA GLU A 117 10.20 12.58 -8.68
C GLU A 117 10.66 13.78 -7.82
N GLY A 118 11.61 13.58 -6.90
CA GLY A 118 12.17 14.67 -6.07
C GLY A 118 11.18 15.29 -5.08
N VAL A 119 10.07 14.62 -4.77
CA VAL A 119 8.97 15.17 -3.94
C VAL A 119 9.26 15.17 -2.43
N LEU A 120 10.38 14.58 -2.00
CA LEU A 120 10.77 14.55 -0.58
C LEU A 120 10.96 15.95 0.02
N SER A 121 11.42 16.93 -0.75
CA SER A 121 11.53 18.32 -0.31
C SER A 121 10.16 18.92 0.02
N VAL A 122 9.12 18.53 -0.71
CA VAL A 122 7.72 18.96 -0.48
C VAL A 122 7.15 18.32 0.78
N TYR A 123 7.53 17.08 1.09
CA TYR A 123 7.17 16.46 2.37
C TYR A 123 7.91 17.13 3.54
N ALA A 124 9.18 17.48 3.35
CA ALA A 124 10.01 18.12 4.37
C ALA A 124 9.64 19.60 4.64
N SER A 125 8.98 20.27 3.70
CA SER A 125 8.46 21.63 3.91
C SER A 125 7.22 21.66 4.82
N ARG A 126 6.61 20.50 5.07
CA ARG A 126 5.51 20.34 6.03
C ARG A 126 6.09 20.02 7.42
N PRO A 127 5.30 20.20 8.51
CA PRO A 127 5.74 19.87 9.87
C PRO A 127 5.79 18.35 10.09
N MET A 128 6.64 17.65 9.33
CA MET A 128 6.74 16.20 9.27
C MET A 128 8.23 15.82 9.33
N ARG A 129 8.59 14.94 10.27
CA ARG A 129 9.96 14.43 10.39
C ARG A 129 10.19 13.27 9.40
N ILE A 130 11.45 12.95 9.14
CA ILE A 130 11.82 11.78 8.32
C ILE A 130 11.25 10.49 8.93
N SER A 131 11.28 10.35 10.26
CA SER A 131 10.70 9.20 10.96
C SER A 131 9.19 9.09 10.80
N ASP A 132 8.48 10.22 10.73
CA ASP A 132 7.03 10.24 10.50
C ASP A 132 6.69 9.79 9.09
N TYR A 133 7.48 10.21 8.09
CA TYR A 133 7.34 9.77 6.71
C TYR A 133 7.55 8.26 6.60
N LEU A 134 8.68 7.76 7.13
CA LEU A 134 9.00 6.34 7.10
C LEU A 134 7.96 5.51 7.86
N GLY A 135 7.53 5.98 9.03
CA GLY A 135 6.48 5.36 9.83
C GLY A 135 5.14 5.31 9.10
N ALA A 136 4.76 6.37 8.39
CA ALA A 136 3.54 6.39 7.58
C ALA A 136 3.61 5.43 6.39
N ARG A 137 4.75 5.34 5.70
CA ARG A 137 4.96 4.40 4.58
C ARG A 137 5.00 2.95 5.06
N ALA A 138 5.71 2.67 6.15
CA ALA A 138 5.71 1.35 6.79
C ALA A 138 4.31 0.96 7.29
N GLY A 139 3.58 1.90 7.90
CA GLY A 139 2.20 1.68 8.34
C GLY A 139 1.25 1.39 7.18
N ALA A 140 1.39 2.08 6.04
CA ALA A 140 0.61 1.79 4.84
C ALA A 140 0.89 0.38 4.30
N LEU A 141 2.17 -0.02 4.27
CA LEU A 141 2.56 -1.38 3.87
C LEU A 141 2.01 -2.42 4.84
N ALA A 142 2.11 -2.18 6.15
CA ALA A 142 1.61 -3.08 7.20
C ALA A 142 0.08 -3.25 7.12
N VAL A 143 -0.67 -2.19 6.86
CA VAL A 143 -2.12 -2.26 6.68
C VAL A 143 -2.48 -3.04 5.41
N ALA A 144 -1.74 -2.86 4.31
CA ALA A 144 -1.95 -3.66 3.10
C ALA A 144 -1.59 -5.14 3.31
N ALA A 145 -0.49 -5.40 4.03
CA ALA A 145 -0.02 -6.72 4.42
C ALA A 145 -1.00 -7.42 5.38
N GLY A 146 -1.65 -6.68 6.27
CA GLY A 146 -2.66 -7.21 7.20
C GLY A 146 -3.83 -7.87 6.49
N GLY A 147 -4.14 -7.49 5.24
CA GLY A 147 -5.13 -8.17 4.42
C GLY A 147 -4.78 -9.62 4.04
N PHE A 148 -3.51 -10.03 4.16
CA PHE A 148 -3.05 -11.41 3.95
C PHE A 148 -3.06 -12.26 5.23
N LEU A 149 -3.21 -11.63 6.41
CA LEU A 149 -3.19 -12.30 7.71
C LEU A 149 -4.60 -12.68 8.22
N VAL A 150 -5.64 -12.39 7.44
CA VAL A 150 -7.05 -12.74 7.70
C VAL A 150 -7.46 -13.85 6.76
#